data_AF-A0A7C3CDW7-F1
#
_entry.id   AF-A0A7C3CDW7-F1
#
_cell.length_a   1.000
_cell.length_b   1.000
_cell.length_c   1.000
_cell.angle_alpha   90.00
_cell.angle_beta   90.00
_cell.angle_gamma   90.00
#
_symmetry.space_group_name_H-M   'P 1'
#
loop_
_entity.id
_entity.type
_entity.pdbx_description
1 polymer ?
#
loop_
_entity_poly.entity_id
_entity_poly.type
_entity_poly.pdbx_seq_one_letter_code
_entity_poly.pdbx_strand_id
1 'polypeptide(L)'
;MKNRSRYLAIAISLLLIGAIFYYFSDIVAYVLVAWVLSMMGQPIFVFYKKYLKLGNSGSAGLTLATFIFLFSALIWVFVPPIVQQTRNLAGIDYASLVKSLEEPINSLNNVLVKKGLMEGEIILPKNEIANDSTQLVSPKIIEKDTLPTTEKDEIKEDKLEVTTTLVSIDSILLASGDTVTKTNITLQINIDNPQLEDITETEVDTSAIIKHSDTPIEKIQKRLFKIFNPAQIPAVFSSLVGFMGNLMVAIMSIMFISFFFLKEDKLFTNFIQALVPAGYEKKVI
;
A
#
# COMPACT_ATOMS: atom_id res chain seq x y z
N MET A 1 -41.99 0.00 51.46
CA MET A 1 -41.02 0.58 50.49
C MET A 1 -39.61 -0.05 50.53
N LYS A 2 -39.13 -0.65 51.64
CA LYS A 2 -37.75 -1.16 51.85
C LYS A 2 -37.18 -2.10 50.76
N ASN A 3 -38.03 -2.75 49.97
CA ASN A 3 -37.61 -3.69 48.93
C ASN A 3 -37.11 -2.96 47.67
N ARG A 4 -37.62 -1.76 47.36
CA ARG A 4 -37.27 -1.02 46.13
C ARG A 4 -35.81 -0.56 46.11
N SER A 5 -35.23 -0.21 47.26
CA SER A 5 -33.80 0.13 47.33
C SER A 5 -32.88 -1.06 47.05
N ARG A 6 -33.30 -2.29 47.37
CA ARG A 6 -32.54 -3.52 47.02
C ARG A 6 -32.52 -3.75 45.51
N TYR A 7 -33.67 -3.63 44.84
CA TYR A 7 -33.73 -3.74 43.38
C TYR A 7 -32.96 -2.60 42.70
N LEU A 8 -33.04 -1.38 43.23
CA LEU A 8 -32.26 -0.24 42.72
C LEU A 8 -30.74 -0.47 42.86
N ALA A 9 -30.28 -1.02 43.99
CA ALA A 9 -28.87 -1.35 44.21
C ALA A 9 -28.38 -2.48 43.28
N ILE A 10 -29.20 -3.51 43.04
CA ILE A 10 -28.89 -4.58 42.07
C ILE A 10 -28.82 -4.01 40.66
N ALA A 11 -29.77 -3.15 40.26
CA ALA A 11 -29.77 -2.51 38.94
C ALA A 11 -28.55 -1.60 38.72
N ILE A 12 -28.16 -0.81 39.74
CA ILE A 12 -26.96 0.03 39.71
C ILE A 12 -25.69 -0.82 39.60
N SER A 13 -25.60 -1.94 40.35
CA SER A 13 -24.46 -2.86 40.28
C SER A 13 -24.34 -3.52 38.91
N LEU A 14 -25.46 -3.96 38.32
CA LEU A 14 -25.50 -4.54 36.98
C LEU A 14 -25.13 -3.51 35.91
N LEU A 15 -25.61 -2.28 36.04
CA LEU A 15 -25.29 -1.18 35.12
C LEU A 15 -23.81 -0.80 35.20
N LEU A 16 -23.22 -0.79 36.41
CA LEU A 16 -21.78 -0.61 36.58
C LEU A 16 -20.98 -1.74 35.92
N ILE A 17 -21.38 -3.00 36.09
CA ILE A 17 -20.71 -4.14 35.43
C ILE A 17 -20.79 -4.02 33.89
N GLY A 18 -21.96 -3.65 33.36
CA GLY A 18 -22.14 -3.41 31.93
C GLY A 18 -21.31 -2.23 31.41
N ALA A 19 -21.22 -1.15 32.19
CA ALA A 19 -20.38 0.00 31.88
C ALA A 19 -18.88 -0.34 31.89
N ILE A 20 -18.41 -1.16 32.84
CA ILE A 20 -17.03 -1.68 32.82
C ILE A 20 -16.79 -2.50 31.55
N PHE A 21 -17.70 -3.41 31.19
CA PHE A 21 -17.54 -4.25 29.99
C PHE A 21 -17.56 -3.44 28.69
N TYR A 22 -18.36 -2.38 28.62
CA TYR A 22 -18.41 -1.49 27.47
C TYR A 22 -17.17 -0.58 27.38
N TYR A 23 -16.82 0.13 28.46
CA TYR A 23 -15.74 1.11 28.46
C TYR A 23 -14.34 0.46 28.41
N PHE A 24 -14.18 -0.72 29.02
CA PHE A 24 -12.92 -1.47 29.04
C PHE A 24 -12.97 -2.73 28.16
N SER A 25 -13.76 -2.73 27.08
CA SER A 25 -13.96 -3.89 26.19
C SER A 25 -12.65 -4.55 25.77
N ASP A 26 -11.62 -3.77 25.40
CA ASP A 26 -10.30 -4.30 25.01
C ASP A 26 -9.62 -5.07 26.15
N ILE A 27 -9.65 -4.52 27.38
CA ILE A 27 -9.07 -5.17 28.56
C ILE A 27 -9.86 -6.45 28.89
N VAL A 28 -11.19 -6.42 28.81
CA VAL A 28 -12.04 -7.59 29.02
C VAL A 28 -11.75 -8.66 27.96
N ALA A 29 -11.59 -8.28 26.69
CA ALA A 29 -11.19 -9.19 25.62
C ALA A 29 -9.81 -9.82 25.89
N TYR A 30 -8.81 -9.03 26.31
CA TYR A 30 -7.49 -9.55 26.69
C TYR A 30 -7.56 -10.50 27.88
N VAL A 31 -8.40 -10.23 28.88
CA VAL A 31 -8.63 -11.13 30.03
C VAL A 31 -9.30 -12.44 29.59
N LEU A 32 -10.28 -12.40 28.69
CA LEU A 32 -10.94 -13.60 28.15
C LEU A 32 -9.97 -14.45 27.32
N VAL A 33 -9.17 -13.83 26.44
CA VAL A 33 -8.14 -14.54 25.66
C VAL A 33 -7.07 -15.11 26.59
N ALA A 34 -6.63 -14.37 27.60
CA ALA A 34 -5.68 -14.85 28.60
C ALA A 34 -6.24 -16.00 29.45
N TRP A 35 -7.54 -16.01 29.76
CA TRP A 35 -8.19 -17.11 30.45
C TRP A 35 -8.19 -18.39 29.60
N VAL A 36 -8.55 -18.29 28.32
CA VAL A 36 -8.48 -19.41 27.37
C VAL A 36 -7.04 -19.89 27.21
N LEU A 37 -6.08 -18.99 27.00
CA LEU A 37 -4.66 -19.32 26.86
C LEU A 37 -4.09 -19.97 28.14
N SER A 38 -4.51 -19.53 29.32
CA SER A 38 -4.14 -20.14 30.60
C SER A 38 -4.74 -21.55 30.76
N MET A 39 -6.00 -21.77 30.37
CA MET A 39 -6.58 -23.13 30.37
C MET A 39 -5.83 -24.07 29.42
N MET A 40 -5.43 -23.59 28.24
CA MET A 40 -4.60 -24.35 27.30
C MET A 40 -3.16 -24.55 27.82
N GLY A 41 -2.64 -23.60 28.60
CA GLY A 41 -1.30 -23.67 29.20
C GLY A 41 -1.19 -24.56 30.43
N GLN A 42 -2.29 -24.79 31.14
CA GLN A 42 -2.33 -25.60 32.36
C GLN A 42 -1.64 -26.99 32.25
N PRO A 43 -1.86 -27.82 31.20
CA PRO A 43 -1.13 -29.09 31.07
C PRO A 43 0.39 -28.91 30.94
N ILE A 44 0.85 -27.88 30.22
CA ILE A 44 2.27 -27.55 30.05
C ILE A 44 2.86 -27.04 31.37
N PHE A 45 2.12 -26.21 32.10
CA PHE A 45 2.49 -25.73 33.43
C PHE A 45 2.64 -26.87 34.44
N VAL A 46 1.67 -27.79 34.49
CA VAL A 46 1.74 -28.98 35.37
C VAL A 46 2.93 -29.85 34.98
N PHE A 47 3.23 -29.99 33.69
CA PHE A 47 4.44 -30.66 33.22
C PHE A 47 5.72 -29.99 33.77
N TYR A 48 5.89 -28.68 33.61
CA TYR A 48 7.09 -28.00 34.14
C TYR A 48 7.18 -28.02 35.67
N LYS A 49 6.07 -27.89 36.37
CA LYS A 49 6.00 -27.99 37.84
C LYS A 49 6.36 -29.40 38.34
N LYS A 50 5.90 -30.45 37.64
CA LYS A 50 6.14 -31.86 38.01
C LYS A 50 7.53 -32.37 37.63
N TYR A 51 7.95 -32.16 36.39
CA TYR A 51 9.19 -32.73 35.85
C TYR A 51 10.40 -31.83 36.13
N LEU A 52 10.23 -30.52 36.02
CA LEU A 52 11.32 -29.54 36.13
C LEU A 52 11.45 -28.93 37.54
N LYS A 53 10.45 -29.17 38.42
CA LYS A 53 10.42 -28.75 39.84
C LYS A 53 10.64 -27.25 40.09
N LEU A 54 10.36 -26.38 39.11
CA LEU A 54 10.37 -24.94 39.34
C LEU A 54 9.21 -24.52 40.24
N GLY A 55 9.44 -23.50 41.07
CA GLY A 55 8.36 -22.79 41.77
C GLY A 55 7.34 -22.19 40.80
N ASN A 56 6.13 -21.89 41.31
CA ASN A 56 4.98 -21.46 40.49
C ASN A 56 5.31 -20.41 39.42
N SER A 57 5.99 -19.31 39.79
CA SER A 57 6.38 -18.25 38.86
C SER A 57 7.28 -18.75 37.72
N GLY A 58 8.22 -19.65 38.01
CA GLY A 58 9.13 -20.21 37.01
C GLY A 58 8.42 -21.15 36.04
N SER A 59 7.55 -22.02 36.54
CA SER A 59 6.73 -22.91 35.71
C SER A 59 5.75 -22.13 34.82
N ALA A 60 5.15 -21.04 35.33
CA ALA A 60 4.26 -20.17 34.56
C ALA A 60 5.02 -19.41 33.46
N GLY A 61 6.14 -18.78 33.80
CA GLY A 61 6.99 -18.08 32.83
C GLY A 61 7.53 -19.01 31.73
N LEU A 62 7.96 -20.22 32.09
CA LEU A 62 8.43 -21.20 31.10
C LEU A 62 7.29 -21.72 30.20
N THR A 63 6.08 -21.86 30.72
CA THR A 63 4.88 -22.20 29.92
C THR A 63 4.61 -21.14 28.85
N LEU A 64 4.69 -19.86 29.22
CA LEU A 64 4.53 -18.74 28.29
C LEU A 64 5.67 -18.66 27.28
N ALA A 65 6.92 -18.86 27.71
CA ALA A 65 8.07 -18.94 26.82
C ALA A 65 7.91 -20.07 25.79
N THR A 66 7.38 -21.23 26.20
CA THR A 66 7.06 -22.35 25.30
C THR A 66 5.95 -22.00 24.31
N PHE A 67 4.93 -21.24 24.71
CA PHE A 67 3.94 -20.72 23.74
C PHE A 67 4.55 -19.73 22.75
N ILE A 68 5.37 -18.79 23.21
CA ILE A 68 6.12 -17.87 22.32
C ILE A 68 6.93 -18.68 21.32
N PHE A 69 7.71 -19.65 21.80
CA PHE A 69 8.51 -20.53 20.96
C PHE A 69 7.65 -21.32 19.96
N LEU A 70 6.51 -21.86 20.39
CA LEU A 70 5.57 -22.58 19.52
C LEU A 70 5.03 -21.70 18.39
N PHE A 71 4.55 -20.49 18.71
CA PHE A 71 4.06 -19.53 17.72
C PHE A 71 5.17 -19.02 16.80
N SER A 72 6.36 -18.72 17.33
CA SER A 72 7.52 -18.30 16.54
C SER A 72 8.02 -19.43 15.63
N ALA A 73 8.02 -20.68 16.09
CA ALA A 73 8.36 -21.85 15.28
C ALA A 73 7.33 -22.07 14.16
N LEU A 74 6.04 -21.85 14.43
CA LEU A 74 4.99 -21.89 13.41
C LEU A 74 5.25 -20.84 12.33
N ILE A 75 5.50 -19.57 12.72
CA ILE A 75 5.88 -18.50 11.80
C ILE A 75 7.14 -18.86 11.01
N TRP A 76 8.15 -19.43 11.66
CA TRP A 76 9.40 -19.85 11.00
C TRP A 76 9.24 -21.03 10.04
N VAL A 77 8.24 -21.90 10.21
CA VAL A 77 7.93 -22.96 9.25
C VAL A 77 7.18 -22.42 8.02
N PHE A 78 6.27 -21.45 8.20
CA PHE A 78 5.43 -20.95 7.11
C PHE A 78 6.02 -19.75 6.34
N VAL A 79 6.67 -18.79 7.01
CA VAL A 79 7.14 -17.55 6.36
C VAL A 79 8.26 -17.78 5.34
N PRO A 80 9.33 -18.57 5.61
CA PRO A 80 10.41 -18.73 4.64
C PRO A 80 9.96 -19.36 3.31
N PRO A 81 9.14 -20.44 3.28
CA PRO A 81 8.59 -20.96 2.03
C PRO A 81 7.75 -19.94 1.26
N ILE A 82 6.91 -19.15 1.96
CA ILE A 82 6.09 -18.09 1.32
C ILE A 82 7.00 -17.02 0.72
N VAL A 83 7.98 -16.52 1.46
CA VAL A 83 8.91 -15.48 0.98
C VAL A 83 9.77 -15.99 -0.17
N GLN A 84 10.18 -17.27 -0.17
CA GLN A 84 10.91 -17.87 -1.29
C GLN A 84 10.03 -18.00 -2.54
N GLN A 85 8.77 -18.43 -2.39
CA GLN A 85 7.81 -18.45 -3.50
C GLN A 85 7.56 -17.03 -4.06
N THR A 86 7.37 -16.03 -3.18
CA THR A 86 7.23 -14.63 -3.60
C THR A 86 8.49 -14.11 -4.28
N ARG A 87 9.70 -14.42 -3.79
CA ARG A 87 10.96 -14.01 -4.45
C ARG A 87 11.13 -14.64 -5.84
N ASN A 88 10.71 -15.89 -6.01
CA ASN A 88 10.74 -16.55 -7.32
C ASN A 88 9.74 -15.94 -8.32
N LEU A 89 8.69 -15.26 -7.84
CA LEU A 89 7.71 -14.52 -8.66
C LEU A 89 8.06 -13.03 -8.82
N ALA A 90 8.68 -12.41 -7.82
CA ALA A 90 9.07 -11.00 -7.79
C ALA A 90 10.46 -10.72 -8.36
N GLY A 91 11.27 -11.77 -8.55
CA GLY A 91 12.50 -11.73 -9.35
C GLY A 91 12.24 -11.71 -10.86
N ILE A 92 10.98 -11.85 -11.28
CA ILE A 92 10.59 -11.55 -12.66
C ILE A 92 10.57 -10.03 -12.78
N ASP A 93 11.54 -9.46 -13.51
CA ASP A 93 11.72 -8.01 -13.62
C ASP A 93 10.44 -7.34 -14.13
N TYR A 94 9.82 -6.51 -13.29
CA TYR A 94 8.59 -5.79 -13.59
C TYR A 94 8.71 -4.87 -14.80
N ALA A 95 9.90 -4.30 -15.06
CA ALA A 95 10.13 -3.49 -16.26
C ALA A 95 10.13 -4.38 -17.52
N SER A 96 10.82 -5.53 -17.48
CA SER A 96 10.72 -6.54 -18.54
C SER A 96 9.30 -7.08 -18.71
N LEU A 97 8.52 -7.28 -17.64
CA LEU A 97 7.13 -7.75 -17.72
C LEU A 97 6.23 -6.73 -18.41
N VAL A 98 6.28 -5.46 -18.02
CA VAL A 98 5.50 -4.41 -18.69
C VAL A 98 5.89 -4.33 -20.17
N LYS A 99 7.18 -4.39 -20.50
CA LYS A 99 7.68 -4.41 -21.88
C LYS A 99 7.29 -5.67 -22.66
N SER A 100 7.22 -6.83 -22.00
CA SER A 100 6.80 -8.11 -22.62
C SER A 100 5.28 -8.24 -22.70
N LEU A 101 4.53 -7.40 -21.98
CA LEU A 101 3.08 -7.26 -22.10
C LEU A 101 2.69 -6.18 -23.11
N GLU A 102 3.56 -5.20 -23.38
CA GLU A 102 3.35 -4.15 -24.39
C GLU A 102 3.06 -4.74 -25.78
N GLU A 103 3.84 -5.72 -26.22
CA GLU A 103 3.64 -6.39 -27.52
C GLU A 103 2.31 -7.18 -27.59
N PRO A 104 1.96 -8.06 -26.62
CA PRO A 104 0.62 -8.64 -26.51
C PRO A 104 -0.50 -7.60 -26.46
N ILE A 105 -0.38 -6.55 -25.67
CA ILE A 105 -1.40 -5.49 -25.54
C ILE A 105 -1.61 -4.76 -26.86
N ASN A 106 -0.52 -4.40 -27.56
CA ASN A 106 -0.58 -3.78 -28.88
C ASN A 106 -1.15 -4.73 -29.93
N SER A 107 -0.84 -6.04 -29.86
CA SER A 107 -1.45 -7.05 -30.72
C SER A 107 -2.96 -7.18 -30.50
N LEU A 108 -3.43 -7.11 -29.25
CA LEU A 108 -4.85 -7.11 -28.90
C LEU A 108 -5.54 -5.83 -29.39
N ASN A 109 -4.90 -4.67 -29.24
CA ASN A 109 -5.36 -3.41 -29.81
C ASN A 109 -5.57 -3.54 -31.33
N ASN A 110 -4.56 -4.06 -32.05
CA ASN A 110 -4.63 -4.27 -33.49
C ASN A 110 -5.72 -5.29 -33.90
N VAL A 111 -5.96 -6.34 -33.11
CA VAL A 111 -7.07 -7.30 -33.33
C VAL A 111 -8.44 -6.65 -33.13
N LEU A 112 -8.59 -5.78 -32.14
CA LEU A 112 -9.83 -5.05 -31.85
C LEU A 112 -10.14 -3.99 -32.93
N VAL A 113 -9.14 -3.21 -33.34
CA VAL A 113 -9.22 -2.26 -34.46
C VAL A 113 -9.59 -3.00 -35.76
N LYS A 114 -8.88 -4.09 -36.09
CA LYS A 114 -9.16 -4.91 -37.29
C LYS A 114 -10.55 -5.55 -37.30
N LYS A 115 -11.14 -5.81 -36.13
CA LYS A 115 -12.51 -6.32 -35.98
C LYS A 115 -13.58 -5.22 -35.99
N GLY A 116 -13.20 -3.94 -36.11
CA GLY A 116 -14.12 -2.80 -36.06
C GLY A 116 -14.72 -2.56 -34.67
N LEU A 117 -14.05 -3.04 -33.61
CA LEU A 117 -14.51 -2.95 -32.22
C LEU A 117 -13.93 -1.74 -31.47
N MET A 118 -12.90 -1.10 -32.04
CA MET A 118 -12.31 0.16 -31.56
C MET A 118 -11.86 1.00 -32.76
N GLU A 119 -12.06 2.32 -32.70
CA GLU A 119 -11.49 3.27 -33.67
C GLU A 119 -10.07 3.64 -33.22
N GLY A 120 -9.09 3.49 -34.12
CA GLY A 120 -7.68 3.77 -33.82
C GLY A 120 -6.74 3.33 -34.95
N GLU A 121 -5.50 3.81 -34.91
CA GLU A 121 -4.46 3.45 -35.88
C GLU A 121 -3.74 2.14 -35.46
N ILE A 122 -3.24 1.39 -36.45
CA ILE A 122 -2.56 0.11 -36.21
C ILE A 122 -1.14 0.38 -35.70
N ILE A 123 -0.85 -0.04 -34.47
CA ILE A 123 0.47 0.16 -33.84
C ILE A 123 1.39 -0.98 -34.25
N LEU A 124 2.39 -0.67 -35.09
CA LEU A 124 3.36 -1.64 -35.61
C LEU A 124 4.67 -1.64 -34.77
N PRO A 125 5.34 -2.81 -34.61
CA PRO A 125 6.56 -2.92 -33.81
C PRO A 125 7.74 -2.16 -34.45
N LYS A 126 8.47 -1.40 -33.64
CA LYS A 126 9.49 -0.43 -34.09
C LYS A 126 10.86 -1.03 -34.49
N ASN A 127 10.94 -2.35 -34.68
CA ASN A 127 12.20 -3.09 -34.78
C ASN A 127 12.59 -3.58 -36.19
N GLU A 128 11.87 -3.20 -37.25
CA GLU A 128 12.22 -3.53 -38.64
C GLU A 128 12.54 -2.28 -39.50
N ILE A 129 13.39 -1.39 -39.00
CA ILE A 129 14.11 -0.42 -39.84
C ILE A 129 15.61 -0.50 -39.56
N ALA A 130 16.23 -1.54 -40.11
CA ALA A 130 17.66 -1.61 -40.32
C ALA A 130 17.93 -1.83 -41.81
N ASN A 131 18.74 -0.94 -42.38
CA ASN A 131 19.36 -1.06 -43.71
C ASN A 131 18.42 -0.93 -44.93
N ASP A 132 18.10 0.31 -45.29
CA ASP A 132 18.48 0.75 -46.65
C ASP A 132 19.10 2.16 -46.60
N SER A 133 20.12 2.36 -47.41
CA SER A 133 20.98 3.53 -47.39
C SER A 133 20.65 4.48 -48.53
N THR A 134 20.11 5.67 -48.22
CA THR A 134 20.16 6.81 -49.14
C THR A 134 20.71 8.03 -48.42
N GLN A 135 21.91 8.42 -48.80
CA GLN A 135 22.60 9.60 -48.29
C GLN A 135 21.93 10.87 -48.82
N LEU A 136 21.58 11.81 -47.92
CA LEU A 136 21.46 13.23 -48.28
C LEU A 136 22.08 14.13 -47.19
N VAL A 137 23.39 14.31 -47.34
CA VAL A 137 24.18 15.53 -47.05
C VAL A 137 23.72 16.40 -45.87
N SER A 138 24.38 16.25 -44.73
CA SER A 138 24.52 17.34 -43.75
C SER A 138 25.50 18.41 -44.30
N PRO A 139 25.18 19.72 -44.26
CA PRO A 139 26.15 20.75 -44.57
C PRO A 139 27.17 20.87 -43.42
N LYS A 140 28.41 20.51 -43.76
CA LYS A 140 29.63 20.75 -43.00
C LYS A 140 29.80 22.24 -42.68
N ILE A 141 29.77 22.62 -41.39
CA ILE A 141 30.22 23.94 -40.94
C ILE A 141 31.77 23.94 -40.96
N ILE A 142 32.36 24.99 -41.53
CA ILE A 142 33.81 25.19 -41.57
C ILE A 142 34.22 26.30 -40.58
N GLU A 143 35.39 26.06 -40.02
CA GLU A 143 36.18 26.74 -38.97
C GLU A 143 36.42 28.27 -39.07
N LYS A 144 36.86 28.82 -37.90
CA LYS A 144 37.58 30.10 -37.65
C LYS A 144 36.79 31.41 -37.83
N ASP A 145 36.96 32.43 -36.99
CA ASP A 145 37.78 32.62 -35.76
C ASP A 145 37.03 33.63 -34.83
N THR A 146 37.37 33.97 -33.58
CA THR A 146 38.65 33.95 -32.83
C THR A 146 38.38 33.83 -31.30
N LEU A 147 39.43 33.85 -30.47
CA LEU A 147 39.39 34.18 -29.01
C LEU A 147 40.24 35.45 -28.77
N PRO A 148 39.97 36.32 -27.76
CA PRO A 148 40.33 35.99 -26.37
C PRO A 148 39.47 36.60 -25.22
N THR A 149 39.58 35.98 -24.03
CA THR A 149 39.56 36.58 -22.66
C THR A 149 38.32 37.29 -22.04
N THR A 150 37.83 36.67 -20.95
CA THR A 150 37.69 37.22 -19.57
C THR A 150 36.45 38.02 -19.12
N GLU A 151 35.86 37.53 -18.02
CA GLU A 151 34.96 38.12 -16.98
C GLU A 151 33.57 38.73 -17.33
N LYS A 152 32.58 38.26 -16.53
CA LYS A 152 31.48 39.00 -15.86
C LYS A 152 30.82 40.19 -16.60
N ASP A 153 29.52 40.09 -16.90
CA ASP A 153 28.43 40.39 -15.94
C ASP A 153 27.04 40.16 -16.58
N GLU A 154 25.98 40.40 -15.81
CA GLU A 154 24.57 40.06 -16.10
C GLU A 154 23.97 40.76 -17.35
N ILE A 155 23.34 39.98 -18.25
CA ILE A 155 22.18 40.44 -19.04
C ILE A 155 21.16 39.28 -19.14
N LYS A 156 19.91 39.53 -18.75
CA LYS A 156 18.76 38.65 -19.03
C LYS A 156 18.40 38.74 -20.52
N GLU A 157 18.46 37.64 -21.25
CA GLU A 157 17.72 37.51 -22.52
C GLU A 157 16.29 37.02 -22.23
N ASP A 158 15.31 37.80 -22.69
CA ASP A 158 13.89 37.53 -22.53
C ASP A 158 13.45 36.50 -23.58
N LYS A 159 13.15 35.27 -23.12
CA LYS A 159 12.95 34.12 -24.00
C LYS A 159 11.47 33.98 -24.37
N LEU A 160 11.04 34.64 -25.46
CA LEU A 160 9.69 34.47 -26.01
C LEU A 160 9.38 32.98 -26.28
N GLU A 161 8.42 32.42 -25.54
CA GLU A 161 7.93 31.07 -25.76
C GLU A 161 6.97 31.00 -26.95
N VAL A 162 7.54 30.76 -28.13
CA VAL A 162 6.77 30.57 -29.37
C VAL A 162 6.05 29.22 -29.36
N THR A 163 4.77 29.22 -28.98
CA THR A 163 3.89 28.05 -29.13
C THR A 163 3.58 27.81 -30.60
N THR A 164 4.31 26.88 -31.24
CA THR A 164 4.09 26.49 -32.64
C THR A 164 3.10 25.33 -32.74
N THR A 165 1.92 25.56 -33.30
CA THR A 165 0.94 24.51 -33.61
C THR A 165 1.01 24.14 -35.09
N LEU A 166 1.25 22.87 -35.41
CA LEU A 166 1.17 22.36 -36.78
C LEU A 166 -0.29 22.18 -37.21
N VAL A 167 -0.71 22.94 -38.22
CA VAL A 167 -2.03 22.81 -38.85
C VAL A 167 -1.84 22.40 -40.31
N SER A 168 -2.33 21.21 -40.66
CA SER A 168 -2.32 20.70 -42.03
C SER A 168 -3.47 21.29 -42.84
N ILE A 169 -3.18 21.93 -43.97
CA ILE A 169 -4.19 22.44 -44.91
C ILE A 169 -4.28 21.50 -46.11
N ASP A 170 -5.50 21.03 -46.41
CA ASP A 170 -5.76 19.98 -47.41
C ASP A 170 -5.90 20.52 -48.84
N SER A 171 -6.23 21.81 -49.03
CA SER A 171 -6.31 22.45 -50.34
C SER A 171 -6.21 23.97 -50.27
N ILE A 172 -5.56 24.57 -51.26
CA ILE A 172 -5.49 26.04 -51.43
C ILE A 172 -6.10 26.44 -52.77
N LEU A 173 -6.99 27.43 -52.74
CA LEU A 173 -7.52 28.10 -53.93
C LEU A 173 -6.54 29.19 -54.39
N LEU A 174 -6.06 29.11 -55.62
CA LEU A 174 -5.35 30.22 -56.26
C LEU A 174 -6.35 31.29 -56.71
N ALA A 175 -5.91 32.56 -56.73
CA ALA A 175 -6.73 33.68 -57.21
C ALA A 175 -7.20 33.53 -58.68
N SER A 176 -6.57 32.63 -59.45
CA SER A 176 -6.94 32.25 -60.82
C SER A 176 -8.13 31.28 -60.90
N GLY A 177 -8.61 30.73 -59.78
CA GLY A 177 -9.75 29.81 -59.71
C GLY A 177 -9.43 28.31 -59.63
N ASP A 178 -8.15 27.90 -59.73
CA ASP A 178 -7.72 26.51 -59.60
C ASP A 178 -7.39 26.12 -58.15
N THR A 179 -7.66 24.86 -57.78
CA THR A 179 -7.31 24.27 -56.49
C THR A 179 -6.02 23.46 -56.56
N VAL A 180 -5.06 23.74 -55.68
CA VAL A 180 -3.85 22.92 -55.53
C VAL A 180 -4.01 22.02 -54.31
N THR A 181 -4.04 20.71 -54.56
CA THR A 181 -4.34 19.64 -53.58
C THR A 181 -3.07 18.96 -53.00
N LYS A 182 -1.89 19.53 -53.24
CA LYS A 182 -0.61 19.07 -52.69
C LYS A 182 0.30 20.24 -52.34
N THR A 183 0.12 20.78 -51.14
CA THR A 183 0.98 21.85 -50.60
C THR A 183 1.42 21.52 -49.18
N ASN A 184 2.66 21.05 -49.02
CA ASN A 184 3.31 20.88 -47.72
C ASN A 184 3.72 22.25 -47.14
N ILE A 185 2.75 23.09 -46.79
CA ILE A 185 2.98 24.44 -46.28
C ILE A 185 2.84 24.42 -44.76
N THR A 186 3.94 24.73 -44.07
CA THR A 186 3.98 24.91 -42.63
C THR A 186 3.64 26.35 -42.29
N LEU A 187 2.49 26.57 -41.64
CA LEU A 187 2.12 27.86 -41.07
C LEU A 187 2.65 27.97 -39.64
N GLN A 188 3.60 28.89 -39.43
CA GLN A 188 4.06 29.28 -38.09
C GLN A 188 3.25 30.49 -37.63
N ILE A 189 2.48 30.32 -36.55
CA ILE A 189 1.68 31.38 -35.92
C ILE A 189 2.28 31.66 -34.55
N ASN A 190 3.00 32.78 -34.40
CA ASN A 190 3.42 33.26 -33.09
C ASN A 190 2.24 34.01 -32.46
N ILE A 191 1.83 33.61 -31.25
CA ILE A 191 0.79 34.29 -30.46
C ILE A 191 1.43 34.78 -29.17
N ASP A 192 1.75 36.07 -29.11
CA ASP A 192 2.27 36.71 -27.91
C ASP A 192 1.11 36.94 -26.92
N ASN A 193 1.03 36.11 -25.88
CA ASN A 193 0.05 36.27 -24.80
C ASN A 193 0.77 36.61 -23.47
N PRO A 194 0.86 37.89 -23.08
CA PRO A 194 1.47 38.29 -21.82
C PRO A 194 0.52 38.07 -20.64
N GLN A 195 1.05 37.48 -19.56
CA GLN A 195 0.44 37.22 -18.23
C GLN A 195 -0.55 36.04 -18.18
N LEU A 196 -0.49 35.15 -17.18
CA LEU A 196 -0.49 35.42 -15.73
C LEU A 196 0.48 34.55 -14.89
N GLU A 197 0.74 35.03 -13.68
CA GLU A 197 1.76 34.54 -12.74
C GLU A 197 1.36 33.27 -11.94
N ASP A 198 2.41 32.61 -11.44
CA ASP A 198 2.48 31.76 -10.24
C ASP A 198 1.71 30.41 -10.21
N ILE A 199 2.39 29.34 -10.65
CA ILE A 199 2.54 28.15 -9.78
C ILE A 199 3.87 27.42 -10.04
N THR A 200 4.60 27.26 -8.94
CA THR A 200 5.71 26.33 -8.64
C THR A 200 5.91 25.11 -9.55
N GLU A 201 7.19 24.89 -9.87
CA GLU A 201 7.87 23.60 -10.11
C GLU A 201 7.32 22.66 -11.20
N THR A 202 8.24 22.11 -12.00
CA THR A 202 7.94 20.95 -12.87
C THR A 202 7.83 19.69 -12.02
N GLU A 203 6.80 19.62 -11.18
CA GLU A 203 6.37 18.39 -10.55
C GLU A 203 5.96 17.42 -11.68
N VAL A 204 6.57 16.24 -11.69
CA VAL A 204 6.17 15.17 -12.61
C VAL A 204 4.74 14.79 -12.25
N ASP A 205 3.77 15.17 -13.11
CA ASP A 205 2.34 15.00 -12.85
C ASP A 205 2.00 13.55 -12.51
N THR A 206 1.92 13.32 -11.20
CA THR A 206 1.60 12.02 -10.59
C THR A 206 0.08 11.90 -10.38
N SER A 207 -0.68 12.95 -10.73
CA SER A 207 -2.14 13.00 -10.67
C SER A 207 -2.75 12.43 -11.95
N ALA A 208 -2.71 11.10 -12.06
CA ALA A 208 -3.41 10.36 -13.10
C ALA A 208 -4.94 10.55 -13.05
N ILE A 209 -5.42 11.70 -13.54
CA ILE A 209 -6.82 11.98 -13.78
C ILE A 209 -7.26 11.09 -14.95
N ILE A 210 -8.19 10.19 -14.66
CA ILE A 210 -8.85 9.38 -15.68
C ILE A 210 -9.82 10.29 -16.42
N LYS A 211 -9.48 10.66 -17.66
CA LYS A 211 -10.38 11.42 -18.53
C LYS A 211 -11.34 10.45 -19.19
N HIS A 212 -12.57 10.89 -19.47
CA HIS A 212 -13.56 10.01 -20.08
C HIS A 212 -13.14 9.53 -21.49
N SER A 213 -12.35 10.35 -22.19
CA SER A 213 -11.69 10.10 -23.47
C SER A 213 -10.53 9.11 -23.44
N ASP A 214 -9.98 8.76 -22.26
CA ASP A 214 -8.90 7.78 -22.17
C ASP A 214 -9.39 6.42 -22.71
N THR A 215 -8.60 5.76 -23.55
CA THR A 215 -8.87 4.40 -24.00
C THR A 215 -8.97 3.43 -22.82
N PRO A 216 -9.65 2.28 -22.96
CA PRO A 216 -9.71 1.26 -21.91
C PRO A 216 -8.32 0.80 -21.43
N ILE A 217 -7.32 0.82 -22.33
CA ILE A 217 -5.92 0.46 -22.05
C ILE A 217 -5.24 1.53 -21.17
N GLU A 218 -5.35 2.81 -21.52
CA GLU A 218 -4.79 3.92 -20.70
C GLU A 218 -5.39 3.95 -19.29
N LYS A 219 -6.68 3.60 -19.14
CA LYS A 219 -7.34 3.49 -17.84
C LYS A 219 -6.74 2.37 -16.97
N ILE A 220 -6.27 1.29 -17.58
CA ILE A 220 -5.55 0.21 -16.89
C ILE A 220 -4.13 0.68 -16.52
N GLN A 221 -3.40 1.28 -17.47
CA GLN A 221 -2.06 1.80 -17.24
C GLN A 221 -2.02 2.84 -16.10
N LYS A 222 -2.92 3.84 -16.12
CA LYS A 222 -3.05 4.85 -15.05
C LYS A 222 -3.36 4.23 -13.68
N ARG A 223 -4.18 3.16 -13.63
CA ARG A 223 -4.47 2.42 -12.39
C ARG A 223 -3.26 1.64 -11.89
N LEU A 224 -2.49 1.01 -12.79
CA LEU A 224 -1.24 0.33 -12.44
C LEU A 224 -0.23 1.32 -11.83
N PHE A 225 0.07 2.44 -12.50
CA PHE A 225 0.97 3.45 -11.94
C PHE A 225 0.50 4.01 -10.59
N LYS A 226 -0.82 4.17 -10.37
CA LYS A 226 -1.36 4.63 -9.08
C LYS A 226 -1.19 3.61 -7.94
N ILE A 227 -1.28 2.30 -8.19
CA ILE A 227 -1.03 1.28 -7.14
C ILE A 227 0.46 1.04 -6.87
N PHE A 228 1.33 1.36 -7.84
CA PHE A 228 2.79 1.23 -7.70
C PHE A 228 3.49 2.54 -7.26
N ASN A 229 2.74 3.60 -6.94
CA ASN A 229 3.32 4.88 -6.55
C ASN A 229 4.13 4.77 -5.23
N PRO A 230 5.46 5.05 -5.23
CA PRO A 230 6.31 4.97 -4.05
C PRO A 230 5.86 5.85 -2.87
N ALA A 231 5.10 6.92 -3.11
CA ALA A 231 4.59 7.81 -2.06
C ALA A 231 3.64 7.12 -1.07
N GLN A 232 3.10 5.94 -1.39
CA GLN A 232 2.27 5.14 -0.48
C GLN A 232 3.11 4.24 0.46
N ILE A 233 4.39 3.99 0.16
CA ILE A 233 5.27 3.12 0.96
C ILE A 233 5.38 3.60 2.42
N PRO A 234 5.60 4.91 2.72
CA PRO A 234 5.66 5.40 4.10
C PRO A 234 4.35 5.22 4.86
N ALA A 235 3.19 5.37 4.19
CA ALA A 235 1.88 5.20 4.83
C ALA A 235 1.59 3.73 5.18
N VAL A 236 1.91 2.79 4.27
CA VAL A 236 1.81 1.35 4.53
C VAL A 236 2.78 0.93 5.64
N PHE A 237 4.02 1.44 5.63
CA PHE A 237 4.99 1.18 6.69
C PHE A 237 4.52 1.73 8.05
N SER A 238 3.98 2.96 8.09
CA SER A 238 3.45 3.56 9.33
C SER A 238 2.25 2.79 9.88
N SER A 239 1.35 2.32 9.01
CA SER A 239 0.24 1.44 9.39
C SER A 239 0.72 0.09 9.93
N LEU A 240 1.75 -0.50 9.31
CA LEU A 240 2.36 -1.74 9.78
C LEU A 240 3.04 -1.56 11.14
N VAL A 241 3.78 -0.47 11.35
CA VAL A 241 4.42 -0.15 12.65
C VAL A 241 3.36 0.10 13.72
N GLY A 242 2.28 0.83 13.41
CA GLY A 242 1.15 1.04 14.33
C GLY A 242 0.44 -0.26 14.70
N PHE A 243 0.16 -1.12 13.72
CA PHE A 243 -0.41 -2.45 13.95
C PHE A 243 0.53 -3.34 14.80
N MET A 244 1.83 -3.35 14.50
CA MET A 244 2.84 -4.06 15.30
C MET A 244 2.92 -3.52 16.73
N GLY A 245 2.81 -2.21 16.94
CA GLY A 245 2.75 -1.60 18.27
C GLY A 245 1.53 -2.07 19.07
N ASN A 246 0.33 -2.00 18.46
CA ASN A 246 -0.91 -2.47 19.08
C ASN A 246 -0.87 -3.98 19.38
N LEU A 247 -0.34 -4.78 18.44
CA LEU A 247 -0.16 -6.22 18.60
C LEU A 247 0.83 -6.54 19.73
N MET A 248 1.95 -5.81 19.82
CA MET A 248 2.95 -5.94 20.89
C MET A 248 2.31 -5.67 22.25
N VAL A 249 1.51 -4.60 22.38
CA VAL A 249 0.78 -4.28 23.62
C VAL A 249 -0.22 -5.39 23.95
N ALA A 250 -1.05 -5.82 23.01
CA ALA A 250 -2.04 -6.88 23.23
C ALA A 250 -1.37 -8.20 23.66
N ILE A 251 -0.32 -8.63 22.96
CA ILE A 251 0.45 -9.84 23.29
C ILE A 251 1.06 -9.73 24.69
N MET A 252 1.73 -8.62 25.02
CA MET A 252 2.33 -8.40 26.34
C MET A 252 1.28 -8.41 27.46
N SER A 253 0.14 -7.73 27.27
CA SER A 253 -0.98 -7.73 28.23
C SER A 253 -1.57 -9.13 28.42
N ILE A 254 -1.85 -9.85 27.33
CA ILE A 254 -2.40 -11.21 27.37
C ILE A 254 -1.41 -12.16 28.07
N MET A 255 -0.11 -12.07 27.77
CA MET A 255 0.93 -12.88 28.41
C MET A 255 1.07 -12.57 29.90
N PHE A 256 1.00 -11.30 30.29
CA PHE A 256 1.04 -10.89 31.69
C PHE A 256 -0.18 -11.39 32.46
N ILE A 257 -1.40 -11.26 31.94
CA ILE A 257 -2.62 -11.79 32.58
C ILE A 257 -2.56 -13.32 32.67
N SER A 258 -2.17 -13.99 31.58
CA SER A 258 -1.99 -15.44 31.52
C SER A 258 -0.93 -15.92 32.51
N PHE A 259 0.13 -15.14 32.75
CA PHE A 259 1.16 -15.44 33.73
C PHE A 259 0.58 -15.49 35.14
N PHE A 260 -0.25 -14.53 35.53
CA PHE A 260 -0.90 -14.56 36.85
C PHE A 260 -1.90 -15.71 36.97
N PHE A 261 -2.69 -15.99 35.93
CA PHE A 261 -3.62 -17.13 35.93
C PHE A 261 -2.90 -18.49 36.01
N LEU A 262 -1.76 -18.66 35.35
CA LEU A 262 -0.93 -19.87 35.43
C LEU A 262 -0.11 -19.96 36.72
N LYS A 263 0.39 -18.84 37.25
CA LYS A 263 1.17 -18.79 38.49
C LYS A 263 0.29 -19.09 39.71
N GLU A 264 -0.95 -18.62 39.69
CA GLU A 264 -1.88 -18.72 40.81
C GLU A 264 -3.00 -19.69 40.46
N ASP A 265 -2.68 -20.99 40.52
CA ASP A 265 -3.52 -22.18 40.25
C ASP A 265 -4.97 -22.13 40.83
N LYS A 266 -5.24 -21.23 41.78
CA LYS A 266 -6.53 -21.07 42.49
C LYS A 266 -7.24 -19.74 42.20
N LEU A 267 -6.62 -18.81 41.46
CA LEU A 267 -7.17 -17.46 41.21
C LEU A 267 -8.56 -17.54 40.56
N PHE A 268 -8.73 -18.43 39.57
CA PHE A 268 -10.03 -18.69 38.95
C PHE A 268 -11.08 -19.21 39.96
N THR A 269 -10.75 -20.25 40.73
CA THR A 269 -11.67 -20.82 41.75
C THR A 269 -12.06 -19.79 42.80
N ASN A 270 -11.09 -18.99 43.26
CA ASN A 270 -11.30 -17.92 44.22
C ASN A 270 -12.20 -16.80 43.64
N PHE A 271 -12.06 -16.47 42.35
CA PHE A 271 -12.91 -15.50 41.67
C PHE A 271 -14.37 -15.97 41.56
N ILE A 272 -14.59 -17.24 41.19
CA ILE A 272 -15.94 -17.83 41.15
C ILE A 272 -16.55 -17.92 42.56
N GLN A 273 -15.78 -18.29 43.58
CA GLN A 273 -16.22 -18.31 44.98
C GLN A 273 -16.51 -16.91 45.55
N ALA A 274 -15.85 -15.86 45.05
CA ALA A 274 -16.16 -14.49 45.41
C ALA A 274 -17.44 -13.97 44.73
N LEU A 275 -17.71 -14.42 43.50
CA LEU A 275 -18.88 -14.01 42.70
C LEU A 275 -20.17 -14.76 43.09
N VAL A 276 -20.06 -16.02 43.51
CA VAL A 276 -21.17 -16.84 44.01
C VAL A 276 -21.07 -16.94 45.53
N PRO A 277 -21.97 -16.28 46.31
CA PRO A 277 -21.92 -16.32 47.76
C PRO A 277 -21.97 -17.77 48.29
N ALA A 278 -20.98 -18.14 49.10
CA ALA A 278 -20.84 -19.47 49.69
C ALA A 278 -21.90 -19.74 50.78
N GLY A 279 -23.16 -19.91 50.35
CA GLY A 279 -24.22 -20.51 51.13
C GLY A 279 -24.31 -22.01 50.84
N TYR A 280 -24.56 -22.81 51.88
CA TYR A 280 -24.87 -24.25 51.80
C TYR A 280 -23.71 -25.26 51.64
N GLU A 281 -22.47 -24.92 51.99
CA GLU A 281 -21.57 -25.96 52.54
C GLU A 281 -22.08 -26.40 53.92
N LYS A 282 -23.08 -27.30 53.91
CA LYS A 282 -23.37 -28.12 55.08
C LYS A 282 -22.12 -28.96 55.34
N LYS A 283 -21.44 -28.71 56.46
CA LYS A 283 -20.58 -29.71 57.10
C LYS A 283 -21.40 -30.99 57.28
N VAL A 284 -21.12 -31.98 56.45
CA VAL A 284 -21.40 -33.38 56.77
C VAL A 284 -20.18 -33.88 57.54
N ILE A 285 -20.47 -34.62 58.60
CA ILE A 285 -19.54 -35.15 59.60
C ILE A 285 -18.63 -36.20 58.97
#